data_AF-A0A4U9HWJ7-F1
#
_entry.id   AF-A0A4U9HWJ7-F1
#
_cell.length_a   1.000
_cell.length_b   1.000
_cell.length_c   1.000
_cell.angle_alpha   90.00
_cell.angle_beta   90.00
_cell.angle_gamma   90.00
#
_symmetry.space_group_name_H-M   'P 1'
#
loop_
_entity.id
_entity.type
_entity.pdbx_description
1 polymer ?
#
loop_
_entity_poly.entity_id
_entity_poly.type
_entity_poly.pdbx_seq_one_letter_code
_entity_poly.pdbx_strand_id
1 'polypeptide(L)'
;MKIATQNQAFFPTNIMEKFQFIKAMGFDGYEIDGKLLVDNLDEVKAAIKATGLPVTTACGGYDGWIGDFIEERRLNGLQQIERILEALAEVGGKGIIVPAAWGMFTFRLPPMTSPRSLDGDRKAVNASCAGWTRWLRAPGPPSTWSR
;
A
#
# COMPACT_ATOMS: atom_id res chain seq x y z
N MET A 1 18.82 -11.19 -5.62
CA MET A 1 17.88 -10.40 -4.77
C MET A 1 17.05 -9.55 -5.71
N LYS A 2 15.75 -9.34 -5.45
CA LYS A 2 14.93 -8.41 -6.24
C LYS A 2 14.88 -7.06 -5.54
N ILE A 3 15.05 -5.97 -6.29
CA ILE A 3 15.07 -4.59 -5.77
C ILE A 3 13.95 -3.80 -6.45
N ALA A 4 13.03 -3.28 -5.65
CA ALA A 4 11.94 -2.41 -6.10
C ALA A 4 12.10 -1.00 -5.54
N THR A 5 11.38 -0.03 -6.09
CA THR A 5 11.36 1.36 -5.60
C THR A 5 9.94 1.87 -5.41
N GLN A 6 9.76 2.78 -4.46
CA GLN A 6 8.62 3.69 -4.43
C GLN A 6 8.84 4.86 -5.40
N ASN A 7 7.83 5.69 -5.58
CA ASN A 7 7.91 6.90 -6.39
C ASN A 7 8.91 7.92 -5.82
N GLN A 8 9.58 8.68 -6.69
CA GLN A 8 10.44 9.81 -6.33
C GLN A 8 10.01 11.06 -7.08
N ALA A 9 10.30 12.25 -6.52
CA ALA A 9 9.89 13.52 -7.11
C ALA A 9 10.51 13.81 -8.49
N PHE A 10 11.64 13.17 -8.82
CA PHE A 10 12.31 13.31 -10.12
C PHE A 10 11.83 12.31 -11.17
N PHE A 11 10.91 11.40 -10.83
CA PHE A 11 10.32 10.49 -11.81
C PHE A 11 9.29 11.23 -12.68
N PRO A 12 9.06 10.78 -13.94
CA PRO A 12 7.98 11.30 -14.77
C PRO A 12 6.63 11.20 -14.07
N THR A 13 5.74 12.17 -14.32
CA THR A 13 4.40 12.19 -13.72
C THR A 13 3.42 11.27 -14.45
N ASN A 14 3.51 11.19 -15.79
CA ASN A 14 2.72 10.26 -16.59
C ASN A 14 3.04 8.81 -16.20
N ILE A 15 2.01 7.97 -16.06
CA ILE A 15 2.15 6.61 -15.52
C ILE A 15 2.98 5.74 -16.47
N MET A 16 2.72 5.77 -17.77
CA MET A 16 3.47 4.99 -18.75
C MET A 16 4.96 5.37 -18.74
N GLU A 17 5.27 6.66 -18.83
CA GLU A 17 6.65 7.15 -18.80
C GLU A 17 7.35 6.79 -17.50
N LYS A 18 6.65 6.84 -16.37
CA LYS A 18 7.18 6.44 -15.07
C LYS A 18 7.57 4.96 -15.03
N PHE A 19 6.71 4.07 -15.53
CA PHE A 19 7.02 2.64 -15.61
C PHE A 19 8.21 2.37 -16.52
N GLN A 20 8.27 3.04 -17.67
CA GLN A 20 9.41 2.96 -18.59
C GLN A 20 10.71 3.43 -17.91
N PHE A 21 10.65 4.55 -17.20
CA PHE A 21 11.79 5.12 -16.49
C PHE A 21 12.30 4.22 -15.37
N ILE A 22 11.40 3.69 -14.53
CA ILE A 22 11.76 2.76 -13.45
C ILE A 22 12.37 1.48 -14.02
N LYS A 23 11.81 0.96 -15.11
CA LYS A 23 12.35 -0.22 -15.80
C LYS A 23 13.74 0.05 -16.38
N ALA A 24 13.95 1.20 -17.00
CA ALA A 24 15.23 1.60 -17.58
C ALA A 24 16.33 1.78 -16.53
N MET A 25 15.99 2.21 -15.31
CA MET A 25 16.94 2.26 -14.19
C MET A 25 17.35 0.87 -13.66
N GLY A 26 16.66 -0.21 -14.07
CA GLY A 26 17.01 -1.58 -13.69
C GLY A 26 16.31 -2.12 -12.44
N PHE A 27 15.25 -1.45 -11.95
CA PHE A 27 14.44 -2.00 -10.86
C PHE A 27 13.61 -3.21 -11.30
N ASP A 28 13.40 -4.13 -10.37
CA ASP A 28 12.61 -5.35 -10.56
C ASP A 28 11.11 -5.15 -10.33
N GLY A 29 10.70 -4.00 -9.80
CA GLY A 29 9.30 -3.69 -9.50
C GLY A 29 9.07 -2.28 -8.98
N TYR A 30 7.80 -1.91 -8.94
CA TYR A 30 7.32 -0.63 -8.45
C TYR A 30 6.38 -0.83 -7.25
N GLU A 31 6.67 -0.16 -6.14
CA GLU A 31 5.75 -0.02 -5.01
C GLU A 31 4.94 1.27 -5.20
N ILE A 32 3.68 1.10 -5.59
CA ILE A 32 2.81 2.19 -6.05
C ILE A 32 2.08 2.87 -4.89
N ASP A 33 1.75 4.15 -5.05
CA ASP A 33 0.78 4.80 -4.16
C ASP A 33 -0.62 4.17 -4.35
N GLY A 34 -1.30 3.85 -3.25
CA GLY A 34 -2.59 3.16 -3.28
C GLY A 34 -3.68 3.94 -4.00
N LYS A 35 -3.70 5.27 -3.85
CA LYS A 35 -4.71 6.13 -4.47
C LYS A 35 -4.46 6.25 -5.97
N LEU A 36 -3.20 6.43 -6.38
CA LEU A 36 -2.81 6.41 -7.78
C LEU A 36 -3.23 5.11 -8.46
N LEU A 37 -3.04 3.97 -7.79
CA LEU A 37 -3.45 2.66 -8.32
C LEU A 37 -4.97 2.58 -8.53
N VAL A 38 -5.76 2.90 -7.49
CA VAL A 38 -7.22 2.81 -7.55
C VAL A 38 -7.79 3.76 -8.61
N ASP A 39 -7.30 5.00 -8.65
CA ASP A 39 -7.85 6.03 -9.54
C ASP A 39 -7.45 5.82 -11.01
N ASN A 40 -6.43 4.99 -11.31
CA ASN A 40 -5.85 4.85 -12.66
C ASN A 40 -5.59 3.38 -13.05
N LEU A 41 -6.43 2.46 -12.58
CA LEU A 41 -6.22 1.02 -12.69
C LEU A 41 -5.91 0.53 -14.12
N ASP A 42 -6.66 0.99 -15.12
CA ASP A 42 -6.47 0.56 -16.51
C ASP A 42 -5.15 1.08 -17.12
N GLU A 43 -4.76 2.31 -16.79
CA GLU A 43 -3.48 2.87 -17.24
C GLU A 43 -2.30 2.12 -16.59
N VAL A 44 -2.43 1.76 -15.31
CA VAL A 44 -1.44 0.93 -14.61
C VAL A 44 -1.33 -0.45 -15.24
N LYS A 45 -2.45 -1.12 -15.55
CA LYS A 45 -2.46 -2.42 -16.26
C LYS A 45 -1.78 -2.32 -17.62
N ALA A 46 -2.07 -1.26 -18.38
CA ALA A 46 -1.43 -1.02 -19.67
C ALA A 46 0.08 -0.81 -19.53
N ALA A 47 0.53 -0.05 -18.52
CA ALA A 47 1.94 0.21 -18.25
C ALA A 47 2.69 -1.06 -17.82
N ILE A 48 2.10 -1.90 -16.96
CA ILE A 48 2.65 -3.22 -16.58
C ILE A 48 2.84 -4.08 -17.85
N LYS A 49 1.81 -4.18 -18.69
CA LYS A 49 1.86 -4.99 -19.92
C LYS A 49 2.92 -4.48 -20.90
N ALA A 50 3.03 -3.17 -21.08
CA ALA A 50 3.96 -2.57 -22.03
C ALA A 50 5.42 -2.66 -21.60
N THR A 51 5.70 -2.56 -20.29
CA THR A 51 7.07 -2.48 -19.77
C THR A 51 7.58 -3.79 -19.15
N GLY A 52 6.68 -4.70 -18.80
CA GLY A 52 6.99 -5.88 -18.00
C GLY A 52 7.47 -5.55 -16.58
N LEU A 53 7.33 -4.31 -16.13
CA LEU A 53 7.62 -3.90 -14.75
C LEU A 53 6.38 -4.16 -13.87
N PRO A 54 6.45 -5.09 -12.91
CA PRO A 54 5.31 -5.39 -12.06
C PRO A 54 5.09 -4.30 -10.99
N VAL A 55 3.82 -4.06 -10.65
CA VAL A 55 3.48 -3.49 -9.35
C VAL A 55 3.63 -4.59 -8.31
N THR A 56 4.54 -4.43 -7.34
CA THR A 56 4.81 -5.47 -6.34
C THR A 56 3.92 -5.35 -5.12
N THR A 57 3.71 -4.11 -4.67
CA THR A 57 3.07 -3.73 -3.41
C THR A 57 2.49 -2.32 -3.59
N ALA A 58 1.56 -1.94 -2.72
CA ALA A 58 1.17 -0.53 -2.55
C ALA A 58 1.65 0.01 -1.20
N CYS A 59 1.86 1.31 -1.09
CA CYS A 59 2.13 1.99 0.18
C CYS A 59 1.41 3.34 0.20
N GLY A 60 0.71 3.64 1.30
CA GLY A 60 -0.10 4.86 1.41
C GLY A 60 -1.37 4.82 0.55
N GLY A 61 -1.89 6.00 0.18
CA GLY A 61 -3.08 6.13 -0.66
C GLY A 61 -4.43 6.05 0.06
N TYR A 62 -4.44 6.19 1.39
CA TYR A 62 -5.65 6.16 2.21
C TYR A 62 -5.63 7.23 3.31
N ASP A 63 -6.82 7.64 3.75
CA ASP A 63 -7.07 8.65 4.77
C ASP A 63 -7.63 7.99 6.04
N GLY A 64 -6.76 7.83 7.03
CA GLY A 64 -7.08 7.23 8.33
C GLY A 64 -6.25 6.00 8.62
N TRP A 65 -5.55 6.01 9.75
CA TRP A 65 -4.62 4.95 10.11
C TRP A 65 -5.31 3.69 10.64
N ILE A 66 -4.69 2.52 10.52
CA ILE A 66 -5.23 1.29 11.11
C ILE A 66 -5.29 1.35 12.64
N GLY A 67 -4.44 2.19 13.25
CA GLY A 67 -4.43 2.52 14.66
C GLY A 67 -4.87 3.95 14.93
N ASP A 68 -5.65 4.59 14.05
CA ASP A 68 -6.07 5.99 14.25
C ASP A 68 -6.71 6.20 15.62
N PHE A 69 -6.50 7.36 16.23
CA PHE A 69 -7.18 7.74 17.47
C PHE A 69 -8.66 8.08 17.22
N ILE A 70 -9.00 8.54 16.02
CA ILE A 70 -10.35 8.88 15.63
C ILE A 70 -10.96 7.67 14.92
N GLU A 71 -11.96 7.06 15.56
CA GLU A 71 -12.57 5.81 15.07
C GLU A 71 -13.18 5.95 13.67
N GLU A 72 -13.83 7.08 13.37
CA GLU A 72 -14.38 7.36 12.05
C GLU A 72 -13.29 7.35 10.97
N ARG A 73 -12.14 7.98 11.24
CA ARG A 73 -10.98 7.96 10.33
C ARG A 73 -10.45 6.56 10.17
N ARG A 74 -10.29 5.81 11.26
CA ARG A 74 -9.85 4.41 11.22
C ARG A 74 -10.73 3.60 10.26
N LEU A 75 -12.04 3.64 10.46
CA LEU A 75 -13.00 2.88 9.65
C LEU A 75 -13.02 3.31 8.17
N ASN A 76 -12.94 4.61 7.89
CA ASN A 76 -12.84 5.11 6.51
C ASN A 76 -11.54 4.65 5.83
N GLY A 77 -10.42 4.70 6.55
CA GLY A 77 -9.14 4.19 6.07
C GLY A 77 -9.20 2.69 5.74
N LEU A 78 -9.86 1.88 6.57
CA LEU A 78 -10.04 0.45 6.28
C LEU A 78 -10.80 0.20 4.98
N GLN A 79 -11.87 0.95 4.71
CA GLN A 79 -12.63 0.83 3.47
C GLN A 79 -11.80 1.21 2.23
N GLN A 80 -10.95 2.23 2.35
CA GLN A 80 -10.07 2.62 1.24
C GLN A 80 -8.96 1.59 1.03
N ILE A 81 -8.40 1.02 2.10
CA ILE A 81 -7.42 -0.06 2.02
C ILE A 81 -8.01 -1.31 1.37
N GLU A 82 -9.27 -1.65 1.64
CA GLU A 82 -9.97 -2.74 0.94
C GLU A 82 -10.00 -2.52 -0.58
N ARG A 83 -10.31 -1.29 -1.04
CA ARG A 83 -10.28 -0.96 -2.48
C ARG A 83 -8.87 -1.04 -3.07
N ILE A 84 -7.84 -0.66 -2.30
CA ILE A 84 -6.45 -0.80 -2.74
C ILE A 84 -6.08 -2.29 -2.86
N LEU A 85 -6.52 -3.14 -1.93
CA LEU A 85 -6.31 -4.58 -1.98
C LEU A 85 -7.02 -5.22 -3.19
N GLU A 86 -8.24 -4.79 -3.50
CA GLU A 86 -8.98 -5.18 -4.71
C GLU A 86 -8.19 -4.80 -5.98
N ALA A 87 -7.76 -3.55 -6.08
CA ALA A 87 -6.99 -3.07 -7.22
C ALA A 87 -5.63 -3.80 -7.36
N LEU A 88 -4.96 -4.09 -6.25
CA LEU A 88 -3.73 -4.89 -6.22
C LEU A 88 -3.96 -6.31 -6.76
N ALA A 89 -5.08 -6.94 -6.39
CA ALA A 89 -5.42 -8.27 -6.90
C ALA A 89 -5.57 -8.26 -8.43
N GLU A 90 -6.13 -7.19 -9.01
CA GLU A 90 -6.30 -7.04 -10.46
C GLU A 90 -4.98 -6.80 -11.23
N VAL A 91 -3.96 -6.24 -10.58
CA VAL A 91 -2.64 -6.01 -11.18
C VAL A 91 -1.58 -7.05 -10.79
N GLY A 92 -1.97 -8.07 -10.00
CA GLY A 92 -1.06 -9.12 -9.51
C GLY A 92 -0.10 -8.66 -8.40
N GLY A 93 -0.43 -7.58 -7.71
CA GLY A 93 0.30 -7.10 -6.53
C GLY A 93 0.14 -8.02 -5.32
N LYS A 94 1.10 -7.98 -4.39
CA LYS A 94 1.17 -8.90 -3.25
C LYS A 94 0.45 -8.42 -2.00
N GLY A 95 0.17 -7.13 -1.90
CA GLY A 95 -0.42 -6.53 -0.72
C GLY A 95 -0.02 -5.07 -0.54
N ILE A 96 -0.50 -4.48 0.54
CA ILE A 96 -0.26 -3.10 0.93
C ILE A 96 0.62 -3.05 2.18
N ILE A 97 1.56 -2.11 2.20
CA ILE A 97 2.40 -1.81 3.37
C ILE A 97 1.71 -0.71 4.18
N VAL A 98 1.45 -0.99 5.46
CA VAL A 98 0.76 -0.06 6.36
C VAL A 98 1.49 0.01 7.71
N PRO A 99 1.83 1.21 8.21
CA PRO A 99 2.22 1.39 9.61
C PRO A 99 0.98 1.39 10.51
N ALA A 100 1.18 1.30 11.83
CA ALA A 100 0.09 1.54 12.77
C ALA A 100 -0.49 2.96 12.63
N ALA A 101 0.38 3.96 12.45
CA ALA A 101 0.09 5.34 12.10
C ALA A 101 1.37 6.08 11.69
N TRP A 102 1.25 7.22 11.02
CA TRP A 102 2.34 8.16 10.73
C TRP A 102 1.93 9.59 11.08
N GLY A 103 2.84 10.38 11.65
CA GLY A 103 2.62 11.79 11.99
C GLY A 103 1.55 12.06 13.07
N MET A 104 0.94 11.02 13.65
CA MET A 104 -0.19 11.16 14.57
C MET A 104 0.24 11.36 16.03
N PHE A 105 1.26 10.63 16.50
CA PHE A 105 1.75 10.72 17.88
C PHE A 105 3.16 10.13 18.04
N THR A 106 3.90 10.62 19.03
CA THR A 106 5.16 10.02 19.49
C THR A 106 5.36 10.31 20.99
N PHE A 107 5.91 9.37 21.74
CA PHE A 107 6.29 9.58 23.15
C PHE A 107 7.56 10.45 23.32
N ARG A 108 8.18 10.86 22.22
CA ARG A 108 9.51 11.51 22.22
C ARG A 108 9.49 12.98 21.82
N LEU A 109 8.33 13.52 21.45
CA LEU A 109 8.13 14.94 21.14
C LEU A 109 6.82 15.41 21.78
N PRO A 110 6.71 16.69 22.17
CA PRO A 110 5.45 17.23 22.67
C PRO A 110 4.31 17.08 21.64
N PRO A 111 3.08 16.76 22.06
CA PRO A 111 2.65 16.48 23.45
C PRO A 111 3.11 15.11 23.97
N MET A 112 3.57 15.06 25.23
CA MET A 112 4.25 13.87 25.80
C MET A 112 3.30 12.75 26.27
N THR A 113 1.99 13.00 26.32
CA THR A 113 0.98 12.04 26.80
C THR A 113 0.05 11.65 25.67
N SER A 114 -0.07 10.34 25.42
CA SER A 114 -1.00 9.81 24.42
C SER A 114 -2.44 10.01 24.88
N PRO A 115 -3.38 10.34 23.98
CA PRO A 115 -4.81 10.40 24.31
C PRO A 115 -5.43 9.01 24.49
N ARG A 116 -4.72 7.93 24.13
CA ARG A 116 -5.19 6.54 24.26
C ARG A 116 -4.19 5.68 25.04
N SER A 117 -4.70 4.74 25.84
CA SER A 117 -3.87 3.77 26.56
C SER A 117 -3.21 2.77 25.62
N LEU A 118 -2.12 2.14 26.06
CA LEU A 118 -1.40 1.10 25.30
C LEU A 118 -2.31 -0.08 24.93
N ASP A 119 -3.22 -0.47 25.81
CA ASP A 119 -4.19 -1.54 25.52
C ASP A 119 -5.25 -1.08 24.52
N GLY A 120 -5.64 0.21 24.56
CA GLY A 120 -6.49 0.81 23.54
C GLY A 120 -5.82 0.81 22.16
N ASP A 121 -4.52 1.11 22.09
CA ASP A 121 -3.74 1.04 20.84
C ASP A 121 -3.72 -0.38 20.27
N ARG A 122 -3.39 -1.38 21.10
CA ARG A 122 -3.39 -2.79 20.69
C ARG A 122 -4.76 -3.23 20.19
N LYS A 123 -5.83 -2.85 20.90
CA LYS A 123 -7.19 -3.21 20.53
C LYS A 123 -7.58 -2.63 19.16
N ALA A 124 -7.27 -1.36 18.91
CA ALA A 124 -7.57 -0.71 17.64
C ALA A 124 -6.81 -1.36 16.46
N VAL A 125 -5.50 -1.58 16.61
CA VAL A 125 -4.67 -2.19 15.56
C VAL A 125 -5.12 -3.63 15.28
N ASN A 126 -5.32 -4.44 16.33
CA ASN A 126 -5.76 -5.83 16.16
C ASN A 126 -7.14 -5.92 15.50
N ALA A 127 -8.07 -5.03 15.85
CA ALA A 127 -9.40 -4.98 15.23
C ALA A 127 -9.32 -4.67 13.73
N SER A 128 -8.47 -3.71 13.35
CA SER A 128 -8.19 -3.39 11.94
C SER A 128 -7.60 -4.58 11.18
N CYS A 129 -6.58 -5.25 11.73
CA CYS A 129 -5.96 -6.40 11.08
C CYS A 129 -6.89 -7.61 10.96
N ALA A 130 -7.76 -7.85 11.95
CA ALA A 130 -8.71 -8.96 11.94
C ALA A 130 -9.68 -8.86 10.75
N GLY A 131 -10.09 -7.65 10.37
CA GLY A 131 -10.97 -7.40 9.21
C GLY A 131 -10.37 -7.89 7.87
N TRP A 132 -9.05 -7.97 7.76
CA TRP A 132 -8.36 -8.33 6.52
C TRP A 132 -7.90 -9.78 6.43
N THR A 133 -8.30 -10.63 7.37
CA THR A 133 -7.93 -12.05 7.36
C THR A 133 -8.33 -12.76 6.06
N ARG A 134 -9.38 -12.28 5.38
CA ARG A 134 -9.80 -12.76 4.05
C ARG A 134 -8.72 -12.56 2.98
N TRP A 135 -8.02 -11.43 2.99
CA TRP A 135 -6.98 -11.08 2.02
C TRP A 135 -5.69 -11.88 2.21
N LEU A 136 -5.42 -12.33 3.44
CA LEU A 136 -4.27 -13.18 3.76
C LEU A 136 -4.43 -14.64 3.30
N ARG A 137 -5.67 -15.06 2.97
CA ARG A 137 -6.01 -16.46 2.63
C ARG A 137 -6.39 -16.65 1.15
N ALA A 138 -6.44 -15.59 0.36
CA ALA A 138 -6.65 -15.73 -1.07
C ALA A 138 -5.43 -16.45 -1.68
N PRO A 139 -5.60 -17.51 -2.49
CA PRO A 139 -4.48 -18.15 -3.15
C PRO A 139 -3.78 -17.10 -4.01
N GLY A 140 -2.51 -16.83 -3.71
CA GLY A 140 -1.68 -15.98 -4.56
C GLY A 140 -1.66 -16.53 -6.00
N PRO A 141 -1.33 -15.69 -7.00
CA PRO A 141 -1.23 -16.15 -8.38
C PRO A 141 -0.32 -17.38 -8.46
N PRO A 142 -0.62 -18.35 -9.34
CA PRO A 142 0.18 -19.55 -9.48
C PRO A 142 1.64 -19.14 -9.67
N SER A 143 2.51 -19.64 -8.80
CA SER A 143 3.94 -19.39 -8.90
C SER A 143 4.44 -19.97 -10.21
N THR A 144 4.57 -19.13 -11.24
CA THR A 144 5.35 -19.42 -12.44
C THR A 144 6.84 -19.26 -12.13
N TRP A 145 7.30 -19.98 -11.10
CA TRP A 145 8.72 -20.22 -10.86
C TRP A 145 8.96 -21.71 -11.07
N SER A 146 8.71 -22.17 -12.29
CA SER A 146 9.39 -23.33 -12.83
C SER A 146 10.70 -22.85 -13.46
N ARG A 147 11.80 -23.07 -12.72
CA ARG A 147 13.07 -23.43 -13.32
C ARG A 147 13.49 -24.75 -12.69
#